data_AF-A0AAJ2QE84-F1
#
_entry.id   AF-A0AAJ2QE84-F1
#
_cell.length_a   1.000
_cell.length_b   1.000
_cell.length_c   1.000
_cell.angle_alpha   90.00
_cell.angle_beta   90.00
_cell.angle_gamma   90.00
#
_symmetry.space_group_name_H-M   'P 1'
#
loop_
_entity.id
_entity.type
_entity.pdbx_description
1 polymer ?
#
loop_
_entity_poly.entity_id
_entity_poly.type
_entity_poly.pdbx_seq_one_letter_code
_entity_poly.pdbx_strand_id
1 'polypeptide(L)'
;MPRALALSVPRGVNGDAPLPPLPDQTSGGRISRPSRRIPYAQNAPSARLAGEDVPTSLPFTFNQVGYQIVADLPEAMRPWRDRPKRWEDITPNTNTLFLDTEGVVQVRDGAGLPGYDQPVTQIQFALGCITSYRTESNATRKALFLTRAKAQAKRLIDRRVEARGAWYFPYPFDYKHETHSGVDYKAPWYSGMAQGEAISMFIQLSQLDAVTEEERALYQQAADAAFASLLRGDDGAPWVVHKDSAGYLWIQEYPGAQPGTGDFTYNGMIFAMFGLWDYYVATGSEVALALYDGSATTMARYFPLLRNVRWHSYYCQTHRIPTPSYHQHHINLFRQLHWQTGSPDFAHHTDVLTDDFPSPFLGNGSNVAFAAATHTLYRLDTKADGGWDKAKQDAQLETKKVTFARATQAPADMRRRIQGRGIYYRISAGAYTGWWVGEIWPTSFLRGQYLTTTYFPQRTLTFPGGNQEVDVYRFTEDGTDASIRTVSFTTPSNAPTDRRAIVNGRPMYQITAGALTDYWAPATSITMDGTTT
;
A
#
# COMPACT_ATOMS: atom_id res chain seq x y z
N MET A 1 24.15 -10.93 -23.73
CA MET A 1 23.15 -10.00 -23.19
C MET A 1 21.89 -10.08 -24.06
N PRO A 2 20.77 -10.61 -23.57
CA PRO A 2 19.49 -10.42 -24.24
C PRO A 2 18.87 -9.10 -23.77
N ARG A 3 18.27 -8.40 -24.74
CA ARG A 3 17.75 -7.04 -24.67
C ARG A 3 16.71 -6.86 -23.57
N ALA A 4 16.84 -5.75 -22.87
CA ALA A 4 15.87 -5.24 -21.92
C ALA A 4 14.48 -5.12 -22.57
N LEU A 5 13.48 -5.67 -21.91
CA LEU A 5 12.08 -5.35 -22.12
C LEU A 5 11.90 -3.85 -21.90
N ALA A 6 11.56 -3.13 -22.97
CA ALA A 6 11.13 -1.76 -22.94
C ALA A 6 9.74 -1.73 -22.29
N LEU A 7 9.65 -1.22 -21.07
CA LEU A 7 8.38 -0.97 -20.39
C LEU A 7 7.70 0.21 -21.07
N SER A 8 6.46 -0.02 -21.49
CA SER A 8 5.55 0.98 -22.03
C SER A 8 5.34 2.12 -21.04
N VAL A 9 5.38 3.35 -21.56
CA VAL A 9 4.96 4.55 -20.83
C VAL A 9 3.44 4.50 -20.69
N PRO A 10 2.83 4.88 -19.56
CA PRO A 10 1.38 5.04 -19.46
C PRO A 10 0.87 5.95 -20.58
N ARG A 11 -0.39 5.78 -20.99
CA ARG A 11 -1.05 6.71 -21.93
C ARG A 11 -0.77 8.14 -21.50
N GLY A 12 0.04 8.85 -22.29
CA GLY A 12 -0.04 10.30 -22.30
C GLY A 12 -1.38 10.64 -22.91
N VAL A 13 -2.30 11.16 -22.11
CA VAL A 13 -3.45 11.84 -22.69
C VAL A 13 -2.84 13.03 -23.43
N ASN A 14 -2.96 13.05 -24.76
CA ASN A 14 -2.51 14.19 -25.55
C ASN A 14 -3.18 15.44 -24.98
N GLY A 15 -2.41 16.31 -24.31
CA GLY A 15 -2.93 17.49 -23.61
C GLY A 15 -2.56 17.61 -22.12
N ASP A 16 -1.96 16.58 -21.51
CA ASP A 16 -1.54 16.68 -20.09
C ASP A 16 -0.42 17.71 -19.90
N ALA A 17 -0.61 18.65 -18.97
CA ALA A 17 0.44 19.56 -18.54
C ALA A 17 1.66 18.75 -18.06
N PRO A 18 2.91 19.11 -18.40
CA PRO A 18 4.10 18.37 -17.97
C PRO A 18 4.09 18.18 -16.45
N LEU A 19 4.60 17.04 -15.97
CA LEU A 19 4.74 16.83 -14.52
C LEU A 19 5.53 18.02 -13.96
N PRO A 20 5.04 18.67 -12.89
CA PRO A 20 5.70 19.86 -12.38
C PRO A 20 7.14 19.53 -12.00
N PRO A 21 8.08 20.47 -12.16
CA PRO A 21 9.42 20.32 -11.61
C PRO A 21 9.30 20.05 -10.11
N LEU A 22 10.19 19.22 -9.57
CA LEU A 22 10.21 18.88 -8.15
C LEU A 22 10.22 20.17 -7.31
N PRO A 23 9.47 20.25 -6.20
CA PRO A 23 9.51 21.41 -5.31
C PRO A 23 10.98 21.72 -4.94
N ASP A 24 11.40 22.96 -5.14
CA ASP A 24 12.75 23.41 -4.80
C ASP A 24 12.97 23.23 -3.29
N GLN A 25 13.97 22.43 -2.94
CA GLN A 25 14.29 22.01 -1.57
C GLN A 25 14.82 23.14 -0.68
N THR A 26 14.92 24.38 -1.19
CA THR A 26 15.69 25.45 -0.53
C THR A 26 14.90 26.65 -0.01
N SER A 27 13.56 26.72 -0.16
CA SER A 27 12.78 27.80 0.49
C SER A 27 12.46 27.44 1.95
N GLY A 28 13.43 27.70 2.83
CA GLY A 28 13.41 27.34 4.24
C GLY A 28 12.26 27.92 5.05
N GLY A 29 11.54 27.04 5.76
CA GLY A 29 10.78 27.40 6.95
C GLY A 29 11.71 27.42 8.17
N ARG A 30 12.11 28.61 8.62
CA ARG A 30 12.62 28.83 9.98
C ARG A 30 11.50 29.39 10.82
N ILE A 31 11.18 28.77 11.96
CA ILE A 31 10.56 29.48 13.09
C ILE A 31 11.23 29.03 14.40
N SER A 32 11.76 30.00 15.15
CA SER A 32 12.41 29.86 16.46
C SER A 32 11.47 30.17 17.64
N ARG A 33 11.79 29.59 18.82
CA ARG A 33 11.13 29.58 20.17
C ARG A 33 10.94 30.98 20.83
N PRO A 34 10.17 31.18 21.95
CA PRO A 34 9.80 30.28 23.08
C PRO A 34 8.27 30.31 23.45
N SER A 35 7.68 29.67 24.47
CA SER A 35 8.08 29.24 25.82
C SER A 35 7.15 28.14 26.39
N ARG A 36 7.59 27.56 27.53
CA ARG A 36 6.94 26.50 28.32
C ARG A 36 5.55 26.85 28.88
N ARG A 37 4.74 25.78 29.01
CA ARG A 37 3.41 25.62 29.65
C ARG A 37 2.22 26.20 28.87
N ILE A 38 1.35 25.30 28.41
CA ILE A 38 -0.08 25.57 28.24
C ILE A 38 -0.85 24.55 29.09
N PRO A 39 -1.85 24.97 29.89
CA PRO A 39 -2.66 24.10 30.73
C PRO A 39 -3.62 23.26 29.89
N TYR A 40 -3.84 22.03 30.32
CA TYR A 40 -4.99 21.22 29.93
C TYR A 40 -6.27 22.00 30.26
N ALA A 41 -7.00 22.48 29.25
CA ALA A 41 -8.28 23.14 29.45
C ALA A 41 -9.33 22.08 29.83
N GLN A 42 -9.56 21.94 31.13
CA GLN A 42 -10.60 21.12 31.76
C GLN A 42 -12.00 21.75 31.67
N ASN A 43 -12.31 22.47 30.58
CA ASN A 43 -13.63 23.08 30.40
C ASN A 43 -14.27 22.50 29.15
N ALA A 44 -15.37 21.77 29.36
CA ALA A 44 -16.29 21.41 28.30
C ALA A 44 -16.63 22.67 27.48
N PRO A 45 -16.46 22.67 26.14
CA PRO A 45 -16.89 23.79 25.33
C PRO A 45 -18.41 23.93 25.45
N SER A 46 -18.81 25.12 25.89
CA SER A 46 -20.17 25.63 25.91
C SER A 46 -20.93 25.35 24.60
N ALA A 47 -22.23 25.09 24.74
CA ALA A 47 -23.16 24.96 23.63
C ALA A 47 -23.07 26.12 22.62
N ARG A 48 -22.95 25.76 21.34
CA ARG A 48 -23.21 26.53 20.10
C ARG A 48 -22.94 28.05 20.14
N LEU A 49 -21.97 28.46 19.33
CA LEU A 49 -22.11 29.66 18.49
C LEU A 49 -22.33 29.20 17.04
N ALA A 50 -23.18 29.92 16.31
CA ALA A 50 -23.78 29.56 15.02
C ALA A 50 -22.79 28.94 14.01
N GLY A 51 -23.25 27.88 13.34
CA GLY A 51 -22.46 27.08 12.40
C GLY A 51 -21.96 27.88 11.21
N GLU A 52 -20.66 27.84 10.97
CA GLU A 52 -20.21 27.78 9.59
C GLU A 52 -20.71 26.44 9.04
N ASP A 53 -21.61 26.49 8.06
CA ASP A 53 -22.07 25.28 7.38
C ASP A 53 -20.86 24.47 6.89
N VAL A 54 -20.93 23.15 7.04
CA VAL A 54 -19.98 22.24 6.38
C VAL A 54 -20.19 22.42 4.87
N PRO A 55 -19.16 22.81 4.09
CA PRO A 55 -19.29 23.03 2.68
C PRO A 55 -19.78 21.75 2.01
N THR A 56 -20.68 21.87 1.06
CA THR A 56 -21.08 20.75 0.21
C THR A 56 -20.08 20.53 -0.94
N SER A 57 -18.99 21.30 -1.00
CA SER A 57 -17.91 21.17 -1.99
C SER A 57 -16.62 21.80 -1.45
N LEU A 58 -15.47 21.42 -2.03
CA LEU A 58 -14.19 22.07 -1.73
C LEU A 58 -14.19 23.54 -2.20
N PRO A 59 -13.40 24.43 -1.57
CA PRO A 59 -13.30 25.84 -1.97
C PRO A 59 -12.56 26.05 -3.31
N PHE A 60 -12.21 24.97 -4.02
CA PHE A 60 -11.51 25.00 -5.29
C PHE A 60 -11.91 23.82 -6.19
N THR A 61 -11.75 24.01 -7.50
CA THR A 61 -11.80 22.93 -8.50
C THR A 61 -10.45 22.23 -8.64
N PHE A 62 -10.48 20.95 -8.99
CA PHE A 62 -9.32 20.08 -9.17
C PHE A 62 -9.56 19.10 -10.34
N ASN A 63 -8.49 18.51 -10.86
CA ASN A 63 -8.54 17.60 -11.99
C ASN A 63 -9.20 16.28 -11.61
N GLN A 64 -10.03 15.78 -12.53
CA GLN A 64 -10.80 14.54 -12.43
C GLN A 64 -10.83 13.88 -13.81
N VAL A 65 -10.76 12.55 -13.86
CA VAL A 65 -10.86 11.80 -15.13
C VAL A 65 -12.02 10.80 -15.13
N GLY A 66 -12.87 10.83 -14.09
CA GLY A 66 -14.09 10.04 -14.01
C GLY A 66 -13.91 8.65 -13.40
N TYR A 67 -12.89 8.44 -12.55
CA TYR A 67 -12.78 7.19 -11.79
C TYR A 67 -14.05 6.99 -10.94
N GLN A 68 -14.62 5.79 -11.05
CA GLN A 68 -15.77 5.38 -10.25
C GLN A 68 -15.34 4.50 -9.10
N ILE A 69 -16.20 4.38 -8.07
CA ILE A 69 -16.01 3.44 -6.98
C ILE A 69 -16.75 2.13 -7.29
N VAL A 70 -16.02 1.02 -7.25
CA VAL A 70 -16.57 -0.34 -7.15
C VAL A 70 -17.05 -0.54 -5.71
N ALA A 71 -18.35 -0.39 -5.50
CA ALA A 71 -18.97 -0.43 -4.17
C ALA A 71 -19.24 -1.86 -3.65
N ASP A 72 -19.37 -2.83 -4.56
CA ASP A 72 -19.73 -4.23 -4.29
C ASP A 72 -18.51 -5.14 -4.12
N LEU A 73 -17.40 -4.60 -3.63
CA LEU A 73 -16.20 -5.38 -3.35
C LEU A 73 -16.50 -6.58 -2.44
N PRO A 74 -15.97 -7.78 -2.77
CA PRO A 74 -16.01 -8.92 -1.86
C PRO A 74 -15.47 -8.55 -0.49
N GLU A 75 -16.07 -9.09 0.59
CA GLU A 75 -15.76 -8.69 1.96
C GLU A 75 -14.26 -8.81 2.29
N ALA A 76 -13.53 -9.78 1.73
CA ALA A 76 -12.09 -9.95 1.94
C ALA A 76 -11.21 -8.92 1.21
N MET A 77 -11.75 -8.21 0.22
CA MET A 77 -11.06 -7.20 -0.60
C MET A 77 -11.39 -5.76 -0.21
N ARG A 78 -12.36 -5.57 0.70
CA ARG A 78 -12.72 -4.25 1.20
C ARG A 78 -11.55 -3.60 1.96
N PRO A 79 -11.52 -2.27 2.07
CA PRO A 79 -10.45 -1.57 2.78
C PRO A 79 -10.18 -2.16 4.16
N TRP A 80 -8.90 -2.22 4.52
CA TRP A 80 -8.38 -2.68 5.83
C TRP A 80 -8.44 -4.18 6.12
N ARG A 81 -9.08 -4.98 5.26
CA ARG A 81 -9.29 -6.42 5.49
C ARG A 81 -8.02 -7.26 5.43
N ASP A 82 -6.99 -6.73 4.77
CA ASP A 82 -5.65 -7.33 4.70
C ASP A 82 -4.76 -7.03 5.92
N ARG A 83 -5.30 -6.36 6.96
CA ARG A 83 -4.55 -5.89 8.13
C ARG A 83 -5.16 -6.32 9.47
N PRO A 84 -5.51 -7.61 9.69
CA PRO A 84 -6.05 -8.06 10.96
C PRO A 84 -5.04 -7.86 12.11
N LYS A 85 -5.54 -7.49 13.29
CA LYS A 85 -4.74 -7.50 14.51
C LYS A 85 -4.57 -8.95 14.98
N ARG A 86 -3.33 -9.43 15.04
CA ARG A 86 -3.03 -10.77 15.56
C ARG A 86 -3.35 -10.85 17.05
N TRP A 87 -3.72 -12.04 17.51
CA TRP A 87 -4.09 -12.26 18.92
C TRP A 87 -2.94 -11.94 19.87
N GLU A 88 -1.72 -12.33 19.51
CA GLU A 88 -0.49 -12.05 20.27
C GLU A 88 -0.17 -10.55 20.39
N ASP A 89 -0.72 -9.71 19.51
CA ASP A 89 -0.44 -8.27 19.47
C ASP A 89 -1.58 -7.43 20.06
N ILE A 90 -2.63 -8.05 20.64
CA ILE A 90 -3.82 -7.33 21.14
C ILE A 90 -3.57 -6.61 22.48
N THR A 91 -2.50 -6.95 23.18
CA THR A 91 -2.06 -6.30 24.42
C THR A 91 -0.56 -5.99 24.30
N PRO A 92 -0.17 -5.04 23.44
CA PRO A 92 1.23 -4.70 23.27
C PRO A 92 1.80 -4.17 24.59
N ASN A 93 3.07 -4.51 24.85
CA ASN A 93 3.90 -3.90 25.88
C ASN A 93 5.37 -3.97 25.44
N THR A 94 5.69 -3.23 24.39
CA THR A 94 7.01 -3.21 23.72
C THR A 94 7.75 -1.91 24.04
N ASN A 95 8.99 -1.77 23.59
CA ASN A 95 9.71 -0.51 23.77
C ASN A 95 9.02 0.71 23.14
N THR A 96 8.13 0.49 22.16
CA THR A 96 7.51 1.57 21.38
C THR A 96 6.01 1.71 21.57
N LEU A 97 5.33 0.65 22.03
CA LEU A 97 3.87 0.61 22.15
C LEU A 97 3.43 -0.06 23.45
N PHE A 98 2.40 0.46 24.10
CA PHE A 98 1.72 -0.22 25.19
C PHE A 98 0.24 0.16 25.25
N LEU A 99 -0.57 -0.57 26.01
CA LEU A 99 -1.94 -0.15 26.34
C LEU A 99 -1.95 0.62 27.66
N ASP A 100 -2.65 1.75 27.68
CA ASP A 100 -2.98 2.43 28.93
C ASP A 100 -4.11 1.71 29.70
N THR A 101 -4.51 2.29 30.83
CA THR A 101 -5.54 1.72 31.72
C THR A 101 -6.93 1.65 31.08
N GLU A 102 -7.19 2.45 30.05
CA GLU A 102 -8.44 2.42 29.28
C GLU A 102 -8.39 1.43 28.11
N GLY A 103 -7.24 0.77 27.92
CA GLY A 103 -7.01 -0.15 26.80
C GLY A 103 -6.71 0.57 25.48
N VAL A 104 -6.33 1.84 25.53
CA VAL A 104 -5.94 2.64 24.37
C VAL A 104 -4.47 2.41 24.08
N VAL A 105 -4.11 2.18 22.81
CA VAL A 105 -2.71 2.05 22.43
C VAL A 105 -2.02 3.41 22.52
N GLN A 106 -0.86 3.43 23.16
CA GLN A 106 -0.01 4.59 23.36
C GLN A 106 1.37 4.33 22.75
N VAL A 107 1.94 5.35 22.13
CA VAL A 107 3.33 5.33 21.65
C VAL A 107 4.24 5.83 22.78
N ARG A 108 5.45 5.26 22.91
CA ARG A 108 6.45 5.69 23.90
C ARG A 108 7.86 5.57 23.35
N ASP A 109 8.79 6.35 23.90
CA ASP A 109 10.19 6.39 23.45
C ASP A 109 11.10 5.39 24.18
N GLY A 110 10.52 4.35 24.78
CA GLY A 110 11.24 3.33 25.56
C GLY A 110 10.35 2.63 26.58
N ALA A 111 10.67 1.37 26.91
CA ALA A 111 9.91 0.62 27.91
C ALA A 111 9.89 1.34 29.27
N GLY A 112 8.69 1.46 29.86
CA GLY A 112 8.49 2.12 31.14
C GLY A 112 8.37 3.65 31.08
N LEU A 113 8.59 4.28 29.92
CA LEU A 113 8.37 5.72 29.75
C LEU A 113 6.88 6.04 29.55
N PRO A 114 6.44 7.27 29.91
CA PRO A 114 5.08 7.74 29.62
C PRO A 114 4.76 7.65 28.13
N GLY A 115 3.50 7.34 27.85
CA GLY A 115 2.97 7.30 26.49
C GLY A 115 2.40 8.62 26.03
N TYR A 116 2.17 8.71 24.72
CA TYR A 116 1.41 9.77 24.08
C TYR A 116 0.43 9.22 23.03
N ASP A 117 -0.67 9.95 22.83
CA ASP A 117 -1.64 9.65 21.79
C ASP A 117 -1.00 9.89 20.41
N GLN A 118 -1.14 8.92 19.52
CA GLN A 118 -0.73 9.02 18.12
C GLN A 118 -1.92 8.52 17.28
N PRO A 119 -2.71 9.44 16.67
CA PRO A 119 -3.98 9.10 16.03
C PRO A 119 -3.90 7.94 15.02
N VAL A 120 -2.96 7.94 14.07
CA VAL A 120 -2.85 6.85 13.06
C VAL A 120 -2.62 5.48 13.72
N THR A 121 -1.80 5.40 14.76
CA THR A 121 -1.50 4.16 15.48
C THR A 121 -2.76 3.65 16.17
N GLN A 122 -3.51 4.55 16.81
CA GLN A 122 -4.77 4.22 17.46
C GLN A 122 -5.83 3.77 16.45
N ILE A 123 -5.97 4.49 15.34
CA ILE A 123 -6.91 4.17 14.28
C ILE A 123 -6.58 2.83 13.63
N GLN A 124 -5.33 2.60 13.21
CA GLN A 124 -4.91 1.34 12.60
C GLN A 124 -4.99 0.17 13.59
N PHE A 125 -4.75 0.41 14.88
CA PHE A 125 -4.97 -0.60 15.91
C PHE A 125 -6.46 -0.97 15.98
N ALA A 126 -7.36 0.01 15.97
CA ALA A 126 -8.80 -0.20 15.96
C ALA A 126 -9.26 -0.95 14.70
N LEU A 127 -8.85 -0.51 13.51
CA LEU A 127 -9.20 -1.13 12.22
C LEU A 127 -8.70 -2.58 12.13
N GLY A 128 -7.51 -2.86 12.66
CA GLY A 128 -7.01 -4.23 12.79
C GLY A 128 -7.86 -5.06 13.75
N CYS A 129 -8.27 -4.50 14.89
CA CYS A 129 -9.18 -5.18 15.82
C CYS A 129 -10.57 -5.43 15.21
N ILE A 130 -11.13 -4.47 14.48
CA ILE A 130 -12.41 -4.61 13.76
C ILE A 130 -12.29 -5.73 12.72
N THR A 131 -11.19 -5.77 11.97
CA THR A 131 -10.94 -6.84 10.98
C THR A 131 -10.89 -8.21 11.65
N SER A 132 -10.15 -8.35 12.75
CA SER A 132 -10.11 -9.61 13.50
C SER A 132 -11.45 -9.96 14.13
N TYR A 133 -12.22 -8.98 14.61
CA TYR A 133 -13.56 -9.19 15.15
C TYR A 133 -14.51 -9.87 14.15
N ARG A 134 -14.43 -9.49 12.87
CA ARG A 134 -15.30 -10.04 11.81
C ARG A 134 -15.06 -11.53 11.56
N THR A 135 -13.85 -12.02 11.77
CA THR A 135 -13.46 -13.40 11.45
C THR A 135 -13.23 -14.30 12.67
N GLU A 136 -13.11 -13.72 13.86
CA GLU A 136 -12.86 -14.48 15.10
C GLU A 136 -14.10 -15.28 15.52
N SER A 137 -13.90 -16.56 15.83
CA SER A 137 -14.96 -17.49 16.26
C SER A 137 -14.98 -17.70 17.77
N ASN A 138 -13.87 -17.47 18.47
CA ASN A 138 -13.81 -17.53 19.92
C ASN A 138 -14.48 -16.30 20.54
N ALA A 139 -15.58 -16.49 21.28
CA ALA A 139 -16.38 -15.42 21.84
C ALA A 139 -15.58 -14.45 22.75
N THR A 140 -14.67 -14.96 23.58
CA THR A 140 -13.85 -14.14 24.48
C THR A 140 -12.86 -13.27 23.70
N ARG A 141 -12.19 -13.85 22.70
CA ARG A 141 -11.26 -13.10 21.84
C ARG A 141 -12.00 -12.05 21.03
N LYS A 142 -13.14 -12.44 20.44
CA LYS A 142 -14.02 -11.57 19.66
C LYS A 142 -14.46 -10.36 20.49
N ALA A 143 -14.95 -10.59 21.71
CA ALA A 143 -15.34 -9.51 22.63
C ALA A 143 -14.18 -8.57 22.97
N LEU A 144 -12.96 -9.10 23.16
CA LEU A 144 -11.79 -8.28 23.46
C LEU A 144 -11.36 -7.42 22.27
N PHE A 145 -11.36 -7.96 21.04
CA PHE A 145 -11.11 -7.16 19.83
C PHE A 145 -12.08 -5.99 19.72
N LEU A 146 -13.37 -6.23 19.92
CA LEU A 146 -14.37 -5.16 19.90
C LEU A 146 -14.12 -4.12 20.99
N THR A 147 -13.88 -4.56 22.22
CA THR A 147 -13.59 -3.68 23.36
C THR A 147 -12.39 -2.77 23.06
N ARG A 148 -11.34 -3.33 22.46
CA ARG A 148 -10.13 -2.60 22.09
C ARG A 148 -10.37 -1.61 20.96
N ALA A 149 -11.15 -1.96 19.96
CA ALA A 149 -11.52 -1.04 18.87
C ALA A 149 -12.35 0.14 19.41
N LYS A 150 -13.36 -0.14 20.25
CA LYS A 150 -14.19 0.89 20.90
C LYS A 150 -13.37 1.84 21.77
N ALA A 151 -12.36 1.33 22.50
CA ALA A 151 -11.49 2.16 23.32
C ALA A 151 -10.72 3.21 22.49
N GLN A 152 -10.18 2.83 21.32
CA GLN A 152 -9.47 3.78 20.46
C GLN A 152 -10.45 4.83 19.89
N ALA A 153 -11.61 4.40 19.41
CA ALA A 153 -12.63 5.31 18.88
C ALA A 153 -13.09 6.32 19.92
N LYS A 154 -13.34 5.86 21.15
CA LYS A 154 -13.67 6.72 22.28
C LYS A 154 -12.56 7.75 22.54
N ARG A 155 -11.29 7.32 22.57
CA ARG A 155 -10.16 8.26 22.76
C ARG A 155 -10.14 9.34 21.69
N LEU A 156 -10.29 8.97 20.42
CA LEU A 156 -10.31 9.94 19.32
C LEU A 156 -11.48 10.93 19.44
N ILE A 157 -12.67 10.44 19.76
CA ILE A 157 -13.85 11.28 19.97
C ILE A 157 -13.62 12.25 21.13
N ASP A 158 -13.11 11.78 22.26
CA ASP A 158 -12.89 12.61 23.45
C ASP A 158 -11.78 13.66 23.25
N ARG A 159 -10.79 13.36 22.40
CA ARG A 159 -9.60 14.20 22.16
C ARG A 159 -9.69 15.08 20.91
N ARG A 160 -10.75 14.95 20.13
CA ARG A 160 -10.94 15.73 18.91
C ARG A 160 -10.82 17.22 19.17
N VAL A 161 -10.42 17.96 18.15
CA VAL A 161 -10.54 19.41 18.08
C VAL A 161 -11.63 19.74 17.08
N GLU A 162 -12.62 20.51 17.52
CA GLU A 162 -13.64 21.06 16.63
C GLU A 162 -13.13 22.39 16.08
N ALA A 163 -12.98 22.46 14.76
CA ALA A 163 -12.54 23.66 14.07
C ALA A 163 -13.17 23.71 12.68
N ARG A 164 -13.56 24.89 12.21
CA ARG A 164 -14.14 25.07 10.86
C ARG A 164 -15.29 24.09 10.60
N GLY A 165 -16.18 23.87 11.57
CA GLY A 165 -17.31 22.94 11.47
C GLY A 165 -16.94 21.46 11.28
N ALA A 166 -15.70 21.05 11.54
CA ALA A 166 -15.22 19.68 11.37
C ALA A 166 -14.47 19.17 12.61
N TRP A 167 -14.28 17.85 12.70
CA TRP A 167 -13.49 17.19 13.73
C TRP A 167 -12.10 16.88 13.22
N TYR A 168 -11.08 17.35 13.94
CA TYR A 168 -9.67 17.07 13.69
C TYR A 168 -9.07 16.23 14.82
N PHE A 169 -8.23 15.25 14.48
CA PHE A 169 -7.57 14.37 15.47
C PHE A 169 -6.15 14.86 15.73
N PRO A 170 -5.89 15.55 16.87
CA PRO A 170 -4.62 16.23 17.10
C PRO A 170 -3.50 15.25 17.47
N TYR A 171 -2.32 15.51 16.95
CA TYR A 171 -1.07 14.93 17.45
C TYR A 171 -0.53 15.84 18.57
N PRO A 172 -0.52 15.40 19.84
CA PRO A 172 -0.20 16.25 21.00
C PRO A 172 1.30 16.39 21.28
N PHE A 173 2.16 16.09 20.30
CA PHE A 173 3.61 16.12 20.44
C PHE A 173 4.27 16.84 19.27
N ASP A 174 5.42 17.46 19.55
CA ASP A 174 6.29 18.02 18.52
C ASP A 174 6.87 16.87 17.69
N TYR A 175 6.80 16.97 16.38
CA TYR A 175 7.31 15.94 15.48
C TYR A 175 8.38 16.51 14.56
N LYS A 176 9.50 15.81 14.46
CA LYS A 176 10.52 16.08 13.46
C LYS A 176 10.86 14.79 12.75
N HIS A 177 10.68 14.76 11.43
CA HIS A 177 11.03 13.59 10.67
C HIS A 177 12.55 13.51 10.47
N GLU A 178 13.17 12.41 10.93
CA GLU A 178 14.64 12.26 10.91
C GLU A 178 15.19 12.19 9.47
N THR A 179 14.47 11.49 8.60
CA THR A 179 14.88 11.24 7.21
C THR A 179 14.32 12.27 6.20
N HIS A 180 13.08 12.75 6.37
CA HIS A 180 12.41 13.71 5.49
C HIS A 180 12.56 15.14 6.05
N SER A 181 13.65 15.81 5.67
CA SER A 181 13.96 17.17 6.14
C SER A 181 12.89 18.18 5.73
N GLY A 182 12.45 19.06 6.63
CA GLY A 182 11.40 20.05 6.35
C GLY A 182 10.05 19.71 6.97
N VAL A 183 9.91 18.48 7.49
CA VAL A 183 8.79 18.05 8.33
C VAL A 183 9.15 18.31 9.80
N ASP A 184 8.80 19.51 10.29
CA ASP A 184 8.96 19.92 11.69
C ASP A 184 7.64 20.56 12.16
N TYR A 185 6.97 19.90 13.09
CA TYR A 185 5.67 20.30 13.62
C TYR A 185 5.73 20.61 15.10
N LYS A 186 4.96 21.64 15.47
CA LYS A 186 4.59 21.91 16.85
C LYS A 186 3.22 21.35 17.15
N ALA A 187 3.09 20.77 18.33
CA ALA A 187 1.81 20.31 18.82
C ALA A 187 0.81 21.48 19.01
N PRO A 188 -0.50 21.27 18.76
CA PRO A 188 -1.04 20.14 18.01
C PRO A 188 -0.82 20.31 16.50
N TRP A 189 -0.57 19.20 15.81
CA TRP A 189 -0.60 19.14 14.35
C TRP A 189 -1.58 18.04 13.88
N TYR A 190 -1.91 18.04 12.59
CA TYR A 190 -2.96 17.19 12.02
C TYR A 190 -2.47 16.52 10.73
N SER A 191 -3.07 15.38 10.39
CA SER A 191 -2.68 14.55 9.25
C SER A 191 -3.90 14.15 8.45
N GLY A 192 -3.88 14.37 7.14
CA GLY A 192 -4.94 13.95 6.22
C GLY A 192 -5.10 12.43 6.16
N MET A 193 -4.00 11.68 6.36
CA MET A 193 -4.05 10.24 6.57
C MET A 193 -4.90 9.91 7.80
N ALA A 194 -4.62 10.53 8.95
CA ALA A 194 -5.41 10.31 10.17
C ALA A 194 -6.90 10.65 9.98
N GLN A 195 -7.21 11.74 9.29
CA GLN A 195 -8.59 12.14 9.02
C GLN A 195 -9.33 11.07 8.20
N GLY A 196 -8.74 10.61 7.09
CA GLY A 196 -9.37 9.59 6.25
C GLY A 196 -9.43 8.22 6.92
N GLU A 197 -8.38 7.78 7.60
CA GLU A 197 -8.42 6.52 8.35
C GLU A 197 -9.47 6.53 9.48
N ALA A 198 -9.65 7.67 10.15
CA ALA A 198 -10.66 7.82 11.20
C ALA A 198 -12.08 7.65 10.62
N ILE A 199 -12.35 8.18 9.43
CA ILE A 199 -13.62 7.95 8.71
C ILE A 199 -13.84 6.45 8.51
N SER A 200 -12.85 5.72 7.97
CA SER A 200 -12.91 4.26 7.85
C SER A 200 -13.21 3.58 9.19
N MET A 201 -12.51 3.95 10.26
CA MET A 201 -12.70 3.35 11.58
C MET A 201 -14.13 3.54 12.10
N PHE A 202 -14.66 4.76 12.03
CA PHE A 202 -16.00 5.06 12.52
C PHE A 202 -17.09 4.38 11.69
N ILE A 203 -17.01 4.45 10.35
CA ILE A 203 -17.95 3.75 9.47
C ILE A 203 -17.91 2.25 9.71
N GLN A 204 -16.73 1.66 9.83
CA GLN A 204 -16.62 0.22 10.03
C GLN A 204 -17.08 -0.23 11.41
N LEU A 205 -16.89 0.56 12.46
CA LEU A 205 -17.47 0.32 13.79
C LEU A 205 -19.00 0.40 13.74
N SER A 206 -19.55 1.42 13.06
CA SER A 206 -20.99 1.62 12.93
C SER A 206 -21.67 0.55 12.08
N GLN A 207 -20.94 -0.39 11.48
CA GLN A 207 -21.47 -1.51 10.72
C GLN A 207 -21.46 -2.83 11.51
N LEU A 208 -20.82 -2.86 12.68
CA LEU A 208 -20.78 -4.08 13.48
C LEU A 208 -22.18 -4.40 14.07
N ASP A 209 -22.44 -5.68 14.24
CA ASP A 209 -23.66 -6.23 14.84
C ASP A 209 -23.71 -6.00 16.35
N ALA A 210 -22.55 -6.03 17.02
CA ALA A 210 -22.44 -5.88 18.47
C ALA A 210 -22.25 -4.43 18.98
N VAL A 211 -22.50 -3.41 18.15
CA VAL A 211 -22.60 -2.02 18.63
C VAL A 211 -24.06 -1.64 18.88
N THR A 212 -24.31 -0.87 19.93
CA THR A 212 -25.67 -0.37 20.23
C THR A 212 -26.09 0.68 19.21
N GLU A 213 -27.37 1.03 19.19
CA GLU A 213 -27.87 2.05 18.27
C GLU A 213 -27.30 3.44 18.60
N GLU A 214 -27.10 3.75 19.88
CA GLU A 214 -26.48 4.99 20.34
C GLU A 214 -25.01 5.07 19.92
N GLU A 215 -24.27 3.96 20.05
CA GLU A 215 -22.89 3.87 19.57
C GLU A 215 -22.84 4.01 18.04
N ARG A 216 -23.76 3.36 17.33
CA ARG A 216 -23.87 3.44 15.87
C ARG A 216 -24.08 4.88 15.40
N ALA A 217 -25.04 5.59 16.00
CA ALA A 217 -25.32 6.99 15.70
C ALA A 217 -24.12 7.89 16.03
N LEU A 218 -23.45 7.66 17.16
CA LEU A 218 -22.24 8.40 17.53
C LEU A 218 -21.10 8.19 16.52
N TYR A 219 -20.87 6.96 16.07
CA TYR A 219 -19.84 6.69 15.08
C TYR A 219 -20.18 7.27 13.71
N GLN A 220 -21.45 7.23 13.29
CA GLN A 220 -21.88 7.90 12.06
C GLN A 220 -21.66 9.42 12.13
N GLN A 221 -22.04 10.06 13.24
CA GLN A 221 -21.77 11.47 13.47
C GLN A 221 -20.26 11.78 13.45
N ALA A 222 -19.44 10.94 14.07
CA ALA A 222 -17.99 11.10 14.09
C ALA A 222 -17.39 10.96 12.68
N ALA A 223 -17.92 10.05 11.86
CA ALA A 223 -17.52 9.89 10.47
C ALA A 223 -17.89 11.12 9.63
N ASP A 224 -19.11 11.65 9.78
CA ASP A 224 -19.56 12.87 9.09
C ASP A 224 -18.68 14.07 9.46
N ALA A 225 -18.41 14.25 10.74
CA ALA A 225 -17.61 15.36 11.24
C ALA A 225 -16.11 15.23 10.86
N ALA A 226 -15.59 14.00 10.76
CA ALA A 226 -14.25 13.75 10.22
C ALA A 226 -14.21 14.00 8.71
N PHE A 227 -15.22 13.55 7.95
CA PHE A 227 -15.34 13.79 6.52
C PHE A 227 -15.41 15.28 6.19
N ALA A 228 -16.13 16.07 7.00
CA ALA A 228 -16.19 17.52 6.89
C ALA A 228 -14.79 18.18 6.88
N SER A 229 -13.79 17.60 7.54
CA SER A 229 -12.41 18.11 7.53
C SER A 229 -11.73 17.99 6.16
N LEU A 230 -12.14 17.00 5.36
CA LEU A 230 -11.64 16.80 4.00
C LEU A 230 -12.30 17.74 2.99
N LEU A 231 -13.33 18.49 3.41
CA LEU A 231 -13.97 19.56 2.64
C LEU A 231 -13.37 20.94 2.96
N ARG A 232 -12.39 20.98 3.86
CA ARG A 232 -11.65 22.19 4.23
C ARG A 232 -10.33 22.23 3.49
N GLY A 233 -10.22 23.20 2.58
CA GLY A 233 -9.00 23.52 1.87
C GLY A 233 -7.96 24.22 2.76
N ASP A 234 -6.91 24.67 2.10
CA ASP A 234 -5.75 25.37 2.62
C ASP A 234 -5.95 26.89 2.79
N ASP A 235 -7.20 27.35 2.72
CA ASP A 235 -7.67 28.72 2.91
C ASP A 235 -7.83 29.12 4.40
N GLY A 236 -7.53 28.20 5.32
CA GLY A 236 -7.53 28.43 6.76
C GLY A 236 -6.91 27.28 7.54
N ALA A 237 -6.66 27.47 8.83
CA ALA A 237 -6.12 26.44 9.70
C ALA A 237 -7.20 25.87 10.65
N PRO A 238 -7.14 24.58 10.99
CA PRO A 238 -6.30 23.55 10.38
C PRO A 238 -6.74 23.21 8.95
N TRP A 239 -5.82 22.64 8.17
CA TRP A 239 -6.05 22.11 6.83
C TRP A 239 -5.22 20.84 6.63
N VAL A 240 -5.74 19.94 5.81
CA VAL A 240 -5.04 18.73 5.34
C VAL A 240 -5.26 18.47 3.86
N VAL A 241 -6.11 19.26 3.20
CA VAL A 241 -6.46 19.12 1.79
C VAL A 241 -6.03 20.37 1.05
N HIS A 242 -5.39 20.20 -0.10
CA HIS A 242 -5.05 21.29 -1.00
C HIS A 242 -5.00 20.78 -2.44
N LYS A 243 -4.85 21.69 -3.40
CA LYS A 243 -4.46 21.34 -4.76
C LYS A 243 -3.07 21.85 -5.06
N ASP A 244 -2.33 21.09 -5.86
CA ASP A 244 -1.06 21.58 -6.38
C ASP A 244 -1.27 22.62 -7.50
N SER A 245 -0.16 23.23 -7.93
CA SER A 245 -0.18 24.24 -9.00
C SER A 245 -0.65 23.72 -10.36
N ALA A 246 -0.62 22.40 -10.58
CA ALA A 246 -1.12 21.73 -11.78
C ALA A 246 -2.61 21.34 -11.65
N GLY A 247 -3.25 21.65 -10.53
CA GLY A 247 -4.67 21.41 -10.29
C GLY A 247 -5.00 20.03 -9.75
N TYR A 248 -4.03 19.24 -9.29
CA TYR A 248 -4.29 17.90 -8.74
C TYR A 248 -4.53 17.94 -7.23
N LEU A 249 -5.54 17.18 -6.78
CA LEU A 249 -5.98 17.11 -5.39
C LEU A 249 -5.03 16.29 -4.52
N TRP A 250 -4.69 16.79 -3.34
CA TRP A 250 -3.87 16.10 -2.36
C TRP A 250 -4.43 16.22 -0.95
N ILE A 251 -4.61 15.07 -0.31
CA ILE A 251 -4.85 14.88 1.12
C ILE A 251 -3.49 14.58 1.76
N GLN A 252 -2.91 15.58 2.44
CA GLN A 252 -1.55 15.55 2.93
C GLN A 252 -1.43 14.78 4.25
N GLU A 253 -0.60 13.73 4.30
CA GLU A 253 -0.21 13.07 5.56
C GLU A 253 0.50 14.07 6.49
N TYR A 254 1.39 14.87 5.89
CA TYR A 254 2.15 15.93 6.54
C TYR A 254 1.83 17.24 5.82
N PRO A 255 0.76 17.97 6.22
CA PRO A 255 0.46 19.27 5.65
C PRO A 255 1.60 20.23 6.00
N GLY A 256 2.29 20.78 5.00
CA GLY A 256 3.40 21.70 5.23
C GLY A 256 2.98 22.94 6.03
N ALA A 257 3.96 23.70 6.55
CA ALA A 257 3.66 24.96 7.23
C ALA A 257 2.96 25.97 6.30
N GLN A 258 3.20 25.85 4.99
CA GLN A 258 2.48 26.57 3.94
C GLN A 258 1.91 25.57 2.94
N PRO A 259 0.85 25.94 2.22
CA PRO A 259 0.30 25.06 1.20
C PRO A 259 1.30 24.81 0.08
N GLY A 260 1.29 23.59 -0.47
CA GLY A 260 2.26 23.16 -1.47
C GLY A 260 3.67 22.80 -0.93
N THR A 261 3.94 22.96 0.37
CA THR A 261 5.24 22.61 0.98
C THR A 261 5.21 21.30 1.77
N GLY A 262 4.20 20.46 1.57
CA GLY A 262 4.09 19.15 2.20
C GLY A 262 5.01 18.11 1.56
N ASP A 263 5.00 16.89 2.10
CA ASP A 263 5.79 15.78 1.56
C ASP A 263 5.17 15.18 0.29
N PHE A 264 3.84 15.27 0.16
CA PHE A 264 3.06 14.57 -0.87
C PHE A 264 3.33 13.06 -0.79
N THR A 265 3.08 12.47 0.38
CA THR A 265 3.28 11.04 0.63
C THR A 265 2.22 10.21 -0.10
N TYR A 266 2.65 9.13 -0.73
CA TYR A 266 1.73 8.28 -1.50
C TYR A 266 0.89 7.39 -0.59
N ASN A 267 1.51 6.81 0.43
CA ASN A 267 0.80 5.94 1.37
C ASN A 267 -0.31 6.70 2.11
N GLY A 268 -0.02 7.88 2.65
CA GLY A 268 -0.99 8.63 3.44
C GLY A 268 -2.18 9.11 2.62
N MET A 269 -1.93 9.52 1.36
CA MET A 269 -2.99 9.81 0.40
C MET A 269 -3.91 8.59 0.18
N ILE A 270 -3.35 7.42 -0.14
CA ILE A 270 -4.15 6.23 -0.46
C ILE A 270 -4.89 5.71 0.79
N PHE A 271 -4.29 5.78 1.98
CA PHE A 271 -4.99 5.46 3.21
C PHE A 271 -6.17 6.41 3.48
N ALA A 272 -6.03 7.70 3.16
CA ALA A 272 -7.15 8.63 3.25
C ALA A 272 -8.25 8.30 2.23
N MET A 273 -7.89 7.85 1.03
CA MET A 273 -8.86 7.37 0.02
C MET A 273 -9.67 6.17 0.51
N PHE A 274 -9.15 5.33 1.40
CA PHE A 274 -9.94 4.24 1.98
C PHE A 274 -11.09 4.75 2.84
N GLY A 275 -10.88 5.87 3.55
CA GLY A 275 -11.93 6.60 4.26
C GLY A 275 -13.00 7.13 3.32
N LEU A 276 -12.59 7.74 2.20
CA LEU A 276 -13.52 8.22 1.16
C LEU A 276 -14.34 7.08 0.57
N TRP A 277 -13.73 5.91 0.31
CA TRP A 277 -14.43 4.71 -0.16
C TRP A 277 -15.45 4.22 0.86
N ASP A 278 -15.04 4.02 2.12
CA ASP A 278 -15.93 3.55 3.20
C ASP A 278 -17.11 4.51 3.38
N TYR A 279 -16.85 5.82 3.32
CA TYR A 279 -17.88 6.85 3.45
C TYR A 279 -18.86 6.87 2.28
N TYR A 280 -18.37 6.82 1.04
CA TYR A 280 -19.21 6.75 -0.15
C TYR A 280 -20.11 5.51 -0.13
N VAL A 281 -19.56 4.33 0.17
CA VAL A 281 -20.34 3.08 0.23
C VAL A 281 -21.39 3.11 1.33
N ALA A 282 -21.13 3.77 2.45
CA ALA A 282 -22.07 3.87 3.56
C ALA A 282 -23.17 4.92 3.34
N THR A 283 -22.91 5.99 2.57
CA THR A 283 -23.78 7.19 2.52
C THR A 283 -24.31 7.54 1.14
N GLY A 284 -23.66 7.07 0.06
CA GLY A 284 -23.91 7.54 -1.30
C GLY A 284 -23.45 8.98 -1.55
N SER A 285 -22.53 9.53 -0.76
CA SER A 285 -22.07 10.92 -0.89
C SER A 285 -21.31 11.17 -2.21
N GLU A 286 -21.96 11.86 -3.14
CA GLU A 286 -21.35 12.28 -4.41
C GLU A 286 -20.11 13.16 -4.24
N VAL A 287 -20.05 13.92 -3.13
CA VAL A 287 -18.86 14.72 -2.80
C VAL A 287 -17.68 13.81 -2.43
N ALA A 288 -17.94 12.73 -1.68
CA ALA A 288 -16.91 11.74 -1.38
C ALA A 288 -16.41 11.03 -2.64
N LEU A 289 -17.33 10.72 -3.58
CA LEU A 289 -16.97 10.18 -4.89
C LEU A 289 -16.11 11.16 -5.69
N ALA A 290 -16.46 12.44 -5.71
CA ALA A 290 -15.68 13.46 -6.40
C ALA A 290 -14.26 13.60 -5.83
N LEU A 291 -14.11 13.61 -4.49
CA LEU A 291 -12.80 13.60 -3.83
C LEU A 291 -12.02 12.33 -4.15
N TYR A 292 -12.69 11.17 -4.18
CA TYR A 292 -12.07 9.90 -4.50
C TYR A 292 -11.55 9.90 -5.94
N ASP A 293 -12.34 10.36 -6.91
CA ASP A 293 -11.93 10.50 -8.32
C ASP A 293 -10.74 11.46 -8.45
N GLY A 294 -10.81 12.64 -7.84
CA GLY A 294 -9.69 13.59 -7.84
C GLY A 294 -8.41 13.00 -7.24
N SER A 295 -8.56 12.22 -6.16
CA SER A 295 -7.46 11.53 -5.50
C SER A 295 -6.84 10.43 -6.37
N ALA A 296 -7.68 9.59 -6.99
CA ALA A 296 -7.25 8.55 -7.92
C ALA A 296 -6.59 9.16 -9.16
N THR A 297 -7.14 10.24 -9.69
CA THR A 297 -6.59 11.04 -10.78
C THR A 297 -5.18 11.53 -10.44
N THR A 298 -4.98 12.07 -9.24
CA THR A 298 -3.65 12.46 -8.73
C THR A 298 -2.71 11.24 -8.63
N MET A 299 -3.14 10.14 -8.01
CA MET A 299 -2.29 8.95 -7.85
C MET A 299 -1.86 8.34 -9.19
N ALA A 300 -2.76 8.29 -10.17
CA ALA A 300 -2.45 7.83 -11.51
C ALA A 300 -1.47 8.78 -12.22
N ARG A 301 -1.72 10.10 -12.17
CA ARG A 301 -0.87 11.12 -12.78
C ARG A 301 0.56 11.04 -12.26
N TYR A 302 0.71 10.92 -10.96
CA TYR A 302 1.98 11.05 -10.26
C TYR A 302 2.73 9.73 -10.07
N PHE A 303 2.12 8.59 -10.40
CA PHE A 303 2.76 7.27 -10.32
C PHE A 303 4.16 7.18 -10.96
N PRO A 304 4.44 7.78 -12.13
CA PRO A 304 5.80 7.74 -12.70
C PRO A 304 6.87 8.35 -11.77
N LEU A 305 6.50 9.32 -10.93
CA LEU A 305 7.42 9.92 -9.96
C LEU A 305 7.64 9.04 -8.72
N LEU A 306 6.70 8.16 -8.38
CA LEU A 306 6.82 7.18 -7.28
C LEU A 306 7.90 6.16 -7.59
N ARG A 307 7.99 5.79 -8.87
CA ARG A 307 8.84 4.71 -9.33
C ARG A 307 10.32 5.06 -9.20
N ASN A 308 11.06 4.06 -8.75
CA ASN A 308 12.49 3.98 -8.90
C ASN A 308 12.75 2.68 -9.65
N VAL A 309 12.90 2.77 -10.97
CA VAL A 309 12.87 1.61 -11.86
C VAL A 309 13.88 0.56 -11.41
N ARG A 310 13.41 -0.69 -11.23
CA ARG A 310 14.20 -1.82 -10.70
C ARG A 310 14.78 -1.58 -9.31
N TRP A 311 14.08 -0.82 -8.47
CA TRP A 311 14.44 -0.62 -7.07
C TRP A 311 13.22 -0.28 -6.20
N HIS A 312 13.46 -0.01 -4.92
CA HIS A 312 12.40 0.45 -4.02
C HIS A 312 11.83 1.79 -4.47
N SER A 313 10.51 1.86 -4.60
CA SER A 313 9.77 3.11 -4.80
C SER A 313 10.12 4.15 -3.74
N TYR A 314 9.98 5.41 -4.13
CA TYR A 314 10.12 6.54 -3.22
C TYR A 314 8.95 6.62 -2.23
N TYR A 315 9.17 7.21 -1.06
CA TYR A 315 8.13 7.40 -0.04
C TYR A 315 7.17 8.55 -0.39
N CYS A 316 7.72 9.65 -0.89
CA CYS A 316 7.03 10.91 -1.12
C CYS A 316 7.60 11.64 -2.34
N GLN A 317 6.89 12.65 -2.85
CA GLN A 317 7.38 13.43 -4.00
C GLN A 317 8.54 14.34 -3.66
N THR A 318 8.49 14.96 -2.48
CA THR A 318 9.41 16.05 -2.14
C THR A 318 10.84 15.55 -1.96
N HIS A 319 11.04 14.48 -1.18
CA HIS A 319 12.39 14.01 -0.85
C HIS A 319 12.89 12.90 -1.75
N ARG A 320 11.98 12.14 -2.38
CA ARG A 320 12.30 10.98 -3.23
C ARG A 320 13.31 10.05 -2.55
N ILE A 321 13.02 9.64 -1.32
CA ILE A 321 13.85 8.70 -0.57
C ILE A 321 13.30 7.29 -0.76
N PRO A 322 14.08 6.34 -1.31
CA PRO A 322 13.66 4.94 -1.42
C PRO A 322 13.57 4.32 -0.02
N THR A 323 12.40 3.76 0.30
CA THR A 323 12.19 3.17 1.63
C THR A 323 11.76 1.70 1.49
N PRO A 324 12.65 0.72 1.78
CA PRO A 324 12.38 -0.70 1.58
C PRO A 324 11.08 -1.19 2.22
N SER A 325 10.78 -0.72 3.44
CA SER A 325 9.55 -1.10 4.17
C SER A 325 8.28 -0.60 3.49
N TYR A 326 8.31 0.58 2.85
CA TYR A 326 7.14 1.17 2.20
C TYR A 326 6.89 0.67 0.79
N HIS A 327 7.90 0.16 0.09
CA HIS A 327 7.68 -0.35 -1.27
C HIS A 327 6.62 -1.45 -1.33
N GLN A 328 6.65 -2.39 -0.37
CA GLN A 328 5.61 -3.43 -0.27
C GLN A 328 4.25 -2.85 0.12
N HIS A 329 4.22 -1.78 0.92
CA HIS A 329 2.98 -1.04 1.18
C HIS A 329 2.43 -0.42 -0.10
N HIS A 330 3.25 0.20 -0.95
CA HIS A 330 2.80 0.76 -2.22
C HIS A 330 2.23 -0.31 -3.15
N ILE A 331 2.89 -1.47 -3.29
CA ILE A 331 2.33 -2.60 -4.07
C ILE A 331 0.92 -2.96 -3.57
N ASN A 332 0.75 -3.15 -2.27
CA ASN A 332 -0.54 -3.51 -1.69
C ASN A 332 -1.59 -2.39 -1.83
N LEU A 333 -1.20 -1.13 -1.67
CA LEU A 333 -2.09 0.03 -1.76
C LEU A 333 -2.58 0.26 -3.20
N PHE A 334 -1.69 0.20 -4.19
CA PHE A 334 -2.07 0.31 -5.61
C PHE A 334 -2.93 -0.87 -6.06
N ARG A 335 -2.71 -2.07 -5.50
CA ARG A 335 -3.60 -3.21 -5.73
C ARG A 335 -5.02 -2.95 -5.21
N GLN A 336 -5.14 -2.38 -4.01
CA GLN A 336 -6.45 -2.01 -3.46
C GLN A 336 -7.11 -0.89 -4.28
N LEU A 337 -6.35 0.06 -4.83
CA LEU A 337 -6.89 1.04 -5.77
C LEU A 337 -7.46 0.40 -7.04
N HIS A 338 -6.80 -0.64 -7.58
CA HIS A 338 -7.37 -1.41 -8.69
C HIS A 338 -8.71 -2.03 -8.29
N TRP A 339 -8.79 -2.68 -7.12
CA TRP A 339 -10.05 -3.23 -6.62
C TRP A 339 -11.14 -2.17 -6.51
N GLN A 340 -10.83 -1.06 -5.86
CA GLN A 340 -11.80 -0.01 -5.55
C GLN A 340 -12.22 0.82 -6.78
N THR A 341 -11.40 0.90 -7.83
CA THR A 341 -11.71 1.69 -9.05
C THR A 341 -12.12 0.84 -10.24
N GLY A 342 -11.77 -0.44 -10.20
CA GLY A 342 -11.80 -1.33 -11.36
C GLY A 342 -10.84 -0.99 -12.49
N SER A 343 -9.98 0.03 -12.34
CA SER A 343 -9.14 0.51 -13.43
C SER A 343 -7.94 -0.41 -13.69
N PRO A 344 -7.67 -0.78 -14.95
CA PRO A 344 -6.49 -1.55 -15.31
C PRO A 344 -5.18 -0.78 -15.12
N ASP A 345 -5.21 0.57 -15.04
CA ASP A 345 -4.01 1.38 -14.82
C ASP A 345 -3.41 1.09 -13.44
N PHE A 346 -4.23 1.00 -12.40
CA PHE A 346 -3.76 0.65 -11.05
C PHE A 346 -3.29 -0.80 -10.94
N ALA A 347 -3.87 -1.72 -11.73
CA ALA A 347 -3.36 -3.09 -11.82
C ALA A 347 -1.97 -3.11 -12.48
N HIS A 348 -1.78 -2.36 -13.56
CA HIS A 348 -0.48 -2.18 -14.19
C HIS A 348 0.54 -1.53 -13.24
N HIS A 349 0.14 -0.49 -12.49
CA HIS A 349 0.99 0.12 -11.47
C HIS A 349 1.45 -0.88 -10.42
N THR A 350 0.55 -1.75 -9.95
CA THR A 350 0.87 -2.85 -9.03
C THR A 350 1.89 -3.81 -9.66
N ASP A 351 1.67 -4.20 -10.92
CA ASP A 351 2.53 -5.14 -11.61
C ASP A 351 3.95 -4.64 -11.76
N VAL A 352 4.06 -3.38 -12.16
CA VAL A 352 5.31 -2.68 -12.39
C VAL A 352 6.08 -2.46 -11.10
N LEU A 353 5.41 -2.11 -9.99
CA LEU A 353 6.06 -2.02 -8.68
C LEU A 353 6.56 -3.39 -8.21
N THR A 354 5.76 -4.45 -8.37
CA THR A 354 6.18 -5.82 -8.07
C THR A 354 7.42 -6.22 -8.87
N ASP A 355 7.51 -5.80 -10.13
CA ASP A 355 8.69 -6.06 -10.97
C ASP A 355 9.89 -5.20 -10.58
N ASP A 356 9.67 -3.93 -10.17
CA ASP A 356 10.72 -3.05 -9.73
C ASP A 356 11.44 -3.62 -8.49
N PHE A 357 10.71 -4.02 -7.45
CA PHE A 357 11.28 -4.74 -6.33
C PHE A 357 10.26 -5.72 -5.67
N PRO A 358 10.30 -7.01 -6.03
CA PRO A 358 9.38 -7.99 -5.45
C PRO A 358 9.62 -8.19 -3.95
N SER A 359 8.60 -8.65 -3.22
CA SER A 359 8.79 -9.09 -1.83
C SER A 359 9.94 -10.10 -1.75
N PRO A 360 10.85 -9.98 -0.78
CA PRO A 360 12.00 -10.89 -0.66
C PRO A 360 11.63 -12.24 -0.03
N PHE A 361 10.49 -12.31 0.67
CA PHE A 361 10.16 -13.40 1.58
C PHE A 361 9.61 -14.62 0.84
N LEU A 362 10.20 -15.78 1.10
CA LEU A 362 9.74 -17.07 0.59
C LEU A 362 8.95 -17.83 1.65
N GLY A 363 7.98 -18.64 1.21
CA GLY A 363 7.28 -19.58 2.09
C GLY A 363 8.21 -20.72 2.55
N ASN A 364 7.91 -21.31 3.71
CA ASN A 364 8.65 -22.47 4.20
C ASN A 364 8.63 -23.61 3.17
N GLY A 365 9.78 -24.27 2.98
CA GLY A 365 9.92 -25.36 2.02
C GLY A 365 10.11 -24.92 0.55
N SER A 366 10.30 -23.62 0.31
CA SER A 366 10.63 -23.10 -1.03
C SER A 366 11.94 -23.71 -1.56
N ASN A 367 11.91 -24.17 -2.81
CA ASN A 367 13.05 -24.84 -3.45
C ASN A 367 13.40 -24.21 -4.79
N VAL A 368 14.68 -23.96 -5.00
CA VAL A 368 15.23 -23.58 -6.31
C VAL A 368 15.60 -24.84 -7.06
N ALA A 369 15.06 -25.01 -8.26
CA ALA A 369 15.47 -26.04 -9.20
C ALA A 369 16.74 -25.62 -9.93
N PHE A 370 17.62 -26.59 -10.19
CA PHE A 370 18.81 -26.43 -11.01
C PHE A 370 18.78 -27.45 -12.13
N ALA A 371 18.98 -27.00 -13.37
CA ALA A 371 19.23 -27.88 -14.51
C ALA A 371 20.62 -28.56 -14.39
N ALA A 372 20.79 -29.67 -15.12
CA ALA A 372 22.07 -30.34 -15.30
C ALA A 372 23.03 -29.48 -16.13
N ALA A 373 23.73 -28.55 -15.47
CA ALA A 373 24.56 -27.55 -16.11
C ALA A 373 25.58 -26.96 -15.12
N THR A 374 26.42 -26.06 -15.62
CA THR A 374 27.27 -25.23 -14.77
C THR A 374 26.55 -23.95 -14.36
N HIS A 375 26.48 -23.70 -13.06
CA HIS A 375 25.86 -22.55 -12.43
C HIS A 375 26.92 -21.65 -11.82
N THR A 376 26.65 -20.35 -11.78
CA THR A 376 27.50 -19.38 -11.08
C THR A 376 26.81 -18.98 -9.79
N LEU A 377 27.45 -19.27 -8.67
CA LEU A 377 27.02 -18.90 -7.33
C LEU A 377 27.83 -17.69 -6.83
N TYR A 378 27.21 -16.85 -6.02
CA TYR A 378 27.80 -15.63 -5.48
C TYR A 378 27.71 -15.60 -3.95
N ARG A 379 28.75 -15.10 -3.28
CA ARG A 379 28.59 -14.54 -1.94
C ARG A 379 28.46 -13.03 -2.06
N LEU A 380 27.40 -12.51 -1.47
CA LEU A 380 27.09 -11.09 -1.49
C LEU A 380 27.16 -10.56 -0.07
N ASP A 381 27.62 -9.33 0.10
CA ASP A 381 27.63 -8.65 1.39
C ASP A 381 26.21 -8.14 1.70
N THR A 382 25.47 -8.96 2.44
CA THR A 382 24.08 -8.69 2.83
C THR A 382 23.98 -8.66 4.35
N LYS A 383 22.80 -8.36 4.90
CA LYS A 383 22.50 -8.70 6.29
C LYS A 383 22.60 -10.21 6.51
N ALA A 384 22.73 -10.64 7.77
CA ALA A 384 22.82 -12.05 8.13
C ALA A 384 21.59 -12.85 7.68
N ASP A 385 20.42 -12.23 7.69
CA ASP A 385 19.16 -12.78 7.17
C ASP A 385 19.02 -12.71 5.64
N GLY A 386 19.99 -12.11 4.94
CA GLY A 386 19.99 -11.95 3.47
C GLY A 386 19.42 -10.61 3.01
N GLY A 387 18.81 -9.84 3.91
CA GLY A 387 18.23 -8.53 3.62
C GLY A 387 19.24 -7.51 3.12
N TRP A 388 18.75 -6.50 2.40
CA TRP A 388 19.57 -5.40 1.90
C TRP A 388 20.03 -4.48 3.04
N ASP A 389 21.26 -3.97 2.90
CA ASP A 389 21.87 -2.99 3.79
C ASP A 389 22.52 -1.88 2.97
N LYS A 390 22.22 -0.63 3.30
CA LYS A 390 22.70 0.56 2.58
C LYS A 390 24.23 0.68 2.60
N ALA A 391 24.89 0.27 3.68
CA ALA A 391 26.34 0.36 3.82
C ALA A 391 27.05 -0.75 3.03
N LYS A 392 26.40 -1.91 2.85
CA LYS A 392 26.97 -3.08 2.17
C LYS A 392 26.72 -3.11 0.67
N GLN A 393 25.60 -2.54 0.21
CA GLN A 393 25.24 -2.37 -1.20
C GLN A 393 25.26 -3.68 -2.03
N ASP A 394 25.00 -4.82 -1.38
CA ASP A 394 25.10 -6.15 -2.00
C ASP A 394 26.45 -6.41 -2.69
N ALA A 395 27.56 -5.88 -2.15
CA ALA A 395 28.88 -6.04 -2.75
C ALA A 395 29.22 -7.51 -2.99
N GLN A 396 29.75 -7.84 -4.17
CA GLN A 396 30.16 -9.21 -4.48
C GLN A 396 31.46 -9.53 -3.74
N LEU A 397 31.40 -10.48 -2.82
CA LEU A 397 32.54 -10.94 -2.03
C LEU A 397 33.26 -12.10 -2.70
N GLU A 398 32.51 -13.06 -3.25
CA GLU A 398 33.06 -14.28 -3.83
C GLU A 398 32.18 -14.75 -5.00
N THR A 399 32.77 -15.49 -5.93
CA THR A 399 32.04 -16.18 -7.01
C THR A 399 32.58 -17.59 -7.18
N LYS A 400 31.68 -18.55 -7.41
CA LYS A 400 32.02 -19.96 -7.57
C LYS A 400 31.22 -20.57 -8.72
N LYS A 401 31.90 -21.30 -9.60
CA LYS A 401 31.23 -22.13 -10.62
C LYS A 401 31.00 -23.52 -10.05
N VAL A 402 29.79 -24.02 -10.19
CA VAL A 402 29.36 -25.35 -9.72
C VAL A 402 28.69 -26.09 -10.85
N THR A 403 29.12 -27.31 -11.13
CA THR A 403 28.54 -28.15 -12.18
C THR A 403 27.69 -29.25 -11.54
N PHE A 404 26.42 -29.33 -11.93
CA PHE A 404 25.54 -30.43 -11.57
C PHE A 404 25.39 -31.38 -12.75
N ALA A 405 25.77 -32.66 -12.57
CA ALA A 405 25.69 -33.67 -13.62
C ALA A 405 24.24 -34.10 -13.96
N ARG A 406 23.29 -33.79 -13.08
CA ARG A 406 21.86 -34.06 -13.23
C ARG A 406 21.06 -32.88 -12.68
N ALA A 407 19.80 -32.75 -13.11
CA ALA A 407 18.89 -31.79 -12.50
C ALA A 407 18.78 -32.05 -11.00
N THR A 408 18.77 -30.99 -10.21
CA THR A 408 18.73 -31.05 -8.75
C THR A 408 17.97 -29.86 -8.18
N GLN A 409 17.91 -29.74 -6.85
CA GLN A 409 17.26 -28.62 -6.18
C GLN A 409 17.97 -28.29 -4.87
N ALA A 410 17.80 -27.06 -4.40
CA ALA A 410 18.24 -26.65 -3.07
C ALA A 410 17.16 -25.80 -2.38
N PRO A 411 17.01 -25.94 -1.05
CA PRO A 411 16.16 -25.04 -0.27
C PRO A 411 16.61 -23.59 -0.40
N ALA A 412 15.65 -22.68 -0.48
CA ALA A 412 15.89 -21.24 -0.49
C ALA A 412 14.99 -20.53 0.51
N ASP A 413 15.52 -19.49 1.15
CA ASP A 413 14.81 -18.67 2.13
C ASP A 413 14.54 -17.24 1.65
N MET A 414 15.13 -16.84 0.52
CA MET A 414 14.96 -15.50 -0.03
C MET A 414 14.98 -15.50 -1.55
N ARG A 415 14.10 -14.70 -2.16
CA ARG A 415 14.12 -14.31 -3.57
C ARG A 415 14.05 -12.81 -3.66
N ARG A 416 15.14 -12.12 -3.99
CA ARG A 416 15.10 -10.65 -4.08
C ARG A 416 15.91 -10.11 -5.23
N ARG A 417 15.60 -8.87 -5.59
CA ARG A 417 16.46 -8.09 -6.49
C ARG A 417 17.77 -7.77 -5.78
N ILE A 418 18.88 -8.02 -6.48
CA ILE A 418 20.22 -7.62 -6.06
C ILE A 418 20.58 -6.33 -6.77
N GLN A 419 21.11 -5.36 -6.03
CA GLN A 419 21.41 -4.03 -6.57
C GLN A 419 22.34 -4.11 -7.79
N GLY A 420 21.98 -3.41 -8.88
CA GLY A 420 22.74 -3.43 -10.13
C GLY A 420 22.72 -4.76 -10.89
N ARG A 421 21.92 -5.74 -10.45
CA ARG A 421 21.79 -7.07 -11.05
C ARG A 421 20.31 -7.43 -11.26
N GLY A 422 20.02 -8.73 -11.39
CA GLY A 422 18.68 -9.29 -11.52
C GLY A 422 18.07 -9.76 -10.21
N ILE A 423 17.12 -10.69 -10.31
CA ILE A 423 16.57 -11.44 -9.19
C ILE A 423 17.48 -12.62 -8.87
N TYR A 424 17.72 -12.84 -7.58
CA TYR A 424 18.53 -13.95 -7.09
C TYR A 424 17.81 -14.67 -5.95
N TYR A 425 18.18 -15.93 -5.77
CA TYR A 425 17.77 -16.77 -4.64
C TYR A 425 18.93 -17.00 -3.69
N ARG A 426 18.67 -16.94 -2.38
CA ARG A 426 19.63 -17.36 -1.36
C ARG A 426 19.40 -18.81 -0.98
N ILE A 427 20.43 -19.63 -1.09
CA ILE A 427 20.40 -21.04 -0.71
C ILE A 427 20.45 -21.13 0.81
N SER A 428 19.50 -21.82 1.44
CA SER A 428 19.34 -21.86 2.90
C SER A 428 19.88 -23.13 3.55
N ALA A 429 20.17 -24.18 2.78
CA ALA A 429 20.70 -25.43 3.29
C ALA A 429 21.62 -26.16 2.28
N GLY A 430 22.44 -27.08 2.78
CA GLY A 430 23.35 -27.91 1.98
C GLY A 430 24.75 -27.32 1.79
N ALA A 431 25.49 -27.84 0.81
CA ALA A 431 26.90 -27.47 0.58
C ALA A 431 27.13 -26.00 0.20
N TYR A 432 26.06 -25.31 -0.22
CA TYR A 432 26.10 -23.93 -0.69
C TYR A 432 25.22 -22.98 0.15
N THR A 433 24.93 -23.32 1.41
CA THR A 433 24.22 -22.42 2.33
C THR A 433 24.83 -21.01 2.34
N GLY A 434 23.98 -19.99 2.24
CA GLY A 434 24.35 -18.57 2.20
C GLY A 434 24.82 -18.08 0.83
N TRP A 435 24.99 -18.95 -0.16
CA TRP A 435 25.30 -18.55 -1.53
C TRP A 435 24.04 -18.13 -2.29
N TRP A 436 24.22 -17.23 -3.24
CA TRP A 436 23.19 -16.69 -4.10
C TRP A 436 23.32 -17.24 -5.52
N VAL A 437 22.19 -17.49 -6.18
CA VAL A 437 22.13 -17.84 -7.61
C VAL A 437 21.10 -16.97 -8.32
N GLY A 438 21.39 -16.57 -9.56
CA GLY A 438 20.46 -15.77 -10.37
C GLY A 438 19.22 -16.57 -10.82
N GLU A 439 18.07 -15.92 -10.86
CA GLU A 439 16.85 -16.44 -11.50
C GLU A 439 17.00 -16.41 -13.02
N ILE A 440 17.06 -17.60 -13.62
CA ILE A 440 17.20 -17.79 -15.07
C ILE A 440 16.38 -19.02 -15.45
N TRP A 441 15.25 -18.84 -16.11
CA TRP A 441 14.49 -19.96 -16.67
C TRP A 441 15.15 -20.48 -17.96
N PRO A 442 15.25 -21.81 -18.20
CA PRO A 442 14.87 -22.94 -17.33
C PRO A 442 16.01 -23.47 -16.46
N THR A 443 17.12 -22.73 -16.29
CA THR A 443 18.34 -23.25 -15.67
C THR A 443 18.32 -23.22 -14.14
N SER A 444 17.87 -22.11 -13.54
CA SER A 444 17.85 -21.87 -12.10
C SER A 444 16.61 -21.05 -11.74
N PHE A 445 15.60 -21.70 -11.17
CA PHE A 445 14.30 -21.07 -10.91
C PHE A 445 13.66 -21.59 -9.64
N LEU A 446 12.88 -20.75 -8.97
CA LEU A 446 12.05 -21.11 -7.83
C LEU A 446 10.88 -21.98 -8.31
N ARG A 447 10.73 -23.19 -7.76
CA ARG A 447 9.62 -24.09 -8.10
C ARG A 447 8.30 -23.59 -7.52
N GLY A 448 7.22 -23.85 -8.26
CA GLY A 448 5.86 -23.55 -7.83
C GLY A 448 5.45 -22.11 -8.13
N GLN A 449 4.35 -21.70 -7.48
CA GLN A 449 3.75 -20.38 -7.61
C GLN A 449 4.24 -19.44 -6.51
N TYR A 450 4.64 -18.23 -6.89
CA TYR A 450 5.12 -17.20 -5.98
C TYR A 450 4.55 -15.82 -6.34
N LEU A 451 4.40 -14.93 -5.35
CA LEU A 451 3.86 -13.56 -5.53
C LEU A 451 2.52 -13.50 -6.26
N THR A 452 1.59 -14.37 -5.87
CA THR A 452 0.24 -14.33 -6.40
C THR A 452 -0.40 -12.97 -6.12
N THR A 453 -0.82 -12.31 -7.19
CA THR A 453 -1.51 -11.03 -7.14
C THR A 453 -2.87 -11.21 -7.80
N THR A 454 -3.94 -10.98 -7.04
CA THR A 454 -5.31 -11.08 -7.51
C THR A 454 -5.80 -9.74 -8.05
N TYR A 455 -6.51 -9.80 -9.17
CA TYR A 455 -7.21 -8.71 -9.83
C TYR A 455 -8.70 -8.79 -9.52
N PHE A 456 -9.29 -7.62 -9.31
CA PHE A 456 -10.72 -7.46 -9.23
C PHE A 456 -11.05 -6.05 -9.76
N PRO A 457 -11.90 -5.91 -10.78
CA PRO A 457 -12.43 -6.97 -11.62
C PRO A 457 -11.32 -7.71 -12.38
N GLN A 458 -11.66 -8.83 -12.99
CA GLN A 458 -10.72 -9.57 -13.84
C GLN A 458 -10.23 -8.71 -15.02
N ARG A 459 -9.00 -8.96 -15.46
CA ARG A 459 -8.34 -8.30 -16.59
C ARG A 459 -8.44 -9.16 -17.85
N THR A 460 -8.06 -8.58 -18.99
CA THR A 460 -8.15 -9.27 -20.29
C THR A 460 -6.76 -9.56 -20.84
N LEU A 461 -6.44 -10.84 -21.02
CA LEU A 461 -5.31 -11.30 -21.82
C LEU A 461 -5.67 -11.25 -23.30
N THR A 462 -4.73 -10.86 -24.15
CA THR A 462 -4.83 -10.92 -25.60
C THR A 462 -3.69 -11.75 -26.16
N PHE A 463 -4.04 -12.91 -26.72
CA PHE A 463 -3.16 -13.78 -27.48
C PHE A 463 -2.90 -13.18 -28.87
N PRO A 464 -1.68 -13.35 -29.42
CA PRO A 464 -1.35 -12.85 -30.75
C PRO A 464 -2.16 -13.56 -31.85
N GLY A 465 -2.47 -12.82 -32.91
CA GLY A 465 -3.02 -13.37 -34.15
C GLY A 465 -1.94 -13.89 -35.09
N GLY A 466 -2.31 -14.16 -36.34
CA GLY A 466 -1.35 -14.58 -37.38
C GLY A 466 -0.86 -16.02 -37.21
N ASN A 467 -1.61 -16.86 -36.48
CA ASN A 467 -1.24 -18.23 -36.13
C ASN A 467 0.09 -18.33 -35.37
N GLN A 468 0.49 -17.27 -34.66
CA GLN A 468 1.62 -17.34 -33.75
C GLN A 468 1.33 -18.32 -32.61
N GLU A 469 2.24 -19.26 -32.39
CA GLU A 469 2.12 -20.26 -31.34
C GLU A 469 2.43 -19.65 -29.96
N VAL A 470 1.59 -20.00 -28.99
CA VAL A 470 1.77 -19.66 -27.58
C VAL A 470 1.60 -20.93 -26.76
N ASP A 471 2.63 -21.28 -25.98
CA ASP A 471 2.53 -22.32 -24.98
C ASP A 471 1.82 -21.80 -23.73
N VAL A 472 0.80 -22.53 -23.31
CA VAL A 472 0.13 -22.36 -22.03
C VAL A 472 0.33 -23.61 -21.17
N TYR A 473 0.41 -23.40 -19.87
CA TYR A 473 0.88 -24.40 -18.92
C TYR A 473 -0.13 -24.61 -17.82
N ARG A 474 -0.46 -25.86 -17.48
CA ARG A 474 -1.16 -26.15 -16.22
C ARG A 474 -0.18 -26.82 -15.29
N PHE A 475 0.05 -26.23 -14.13
CA PHE A 475 0.96 -26.76 -13.12
C PHE A 475 0.19 -27.46 -12.01
N THR A 476 0.78 -28.50 -11.43
CA THR A 476 0.45 -28.94 -10.07
C THR A 476 0.83 -27.85 -9.06
N GLU A 477 0.25 -27.88 -7.85
CA GLU A 477 0.48 -26.87 -6.81
C GLU A 477 1.96 -26.75 -6.40
N ASP A 478 2.70 -27.86 -6.47
CA ASP A 478 4.15 -27.94 -6.23
C ASP A 478 5.02 -27.54 -7.45
N GLY A 479 4.39 -27.22 -8.59
CA GLY A 479 5.04 -26.77 -9.82
C GLY A 479 5.84 -27.84 -10.58
N THR A 480 5.71 -29.12 -10.21
CA THR A 480 6.52 -30.22 -10.75
C THR A 480 6.03 -30.72 -12.10
N ASP A 481 4.71 -30.88 -12.26
CA ASP A 481 4.09 -31.36 -13.50
C ASP A 481 3.42 -30.21 -14.24
N ALA A 482 3.91 -29.93 -15.45
CA ALA A 482 3.30 -28.97 -16.36
C ALA A 482 2.64 -29.72 -17.52
N SER A 483 1.30 -29.74 -17.60
CA SER A 483 0.67 -30.10 -18.88
C SER A 483 0.77 -28.89 -19.80
N ILE A 484 1.45 -29.06 -20.92
CA ILE A 484 1.65 -28.00 -21.91
C ILE A 484 0.58 -28.15 -23.00
N ARG A 485 -0.05 -27.03 -23.38
CA ARG A 485 -0.82 -26.93 -24.62
C ARG A 485 -0.24 -25.78 -25.44
N THR A 486 0.02 -26.05 -26.71
CA THR A 486 0.36 -25.00 -27.67
C THR A 486 -0.92 -24.57 -28.37
N VAL A 487 -1.21 -23.27 -28.34
CA VAL A 487 -2.38 -22.69 -28.99
C VAL A 487 -1.94 -21.63 -30.00
N SER A 488 -2.72 -21.44 -31.05
CA SER A 488 -2.52 -20.38 -32.03
C SER A 488 -3.86 -19.90 -32.56
N PHE A 489 -3.93 -18.62 -32.93
CA PHE A 489 -5.16 -18.01 -33.41
C PHE A 489 -4.90 -17.22 -34.69
N THR A 490 -5.81 -17.31 -35.66
CA THR A 490 -5.70 -16.56 -36.93
C THR A 490 -5.82 -15.06 -36.69
N THR A 491 -6.71 -14.63 -35.80
CA THR A 491 -6.83 -13.25 -35.32
C THR A 491 -6.50 -13.19 -33.82
N PRO A 492 -6.14 -12.02 -33.26
CA PRO A 492 -5.96 -11.90 -31.81
C PRO A 492 -7.17 -12.43 -31.04
N SER A 493 -6.91 -13.16 -29.95
CA SER A 493 -7.93 -13.85 -29.16
C SER A 493 -7.83 -13.46 -27.70
N ASN A 494 -8.96 -13.22 -27.05
CA ASN A 494 -8.99 -12.72 -25.68
C ASN A 494 -9.36 -13.82 -24.68
N ALA A 495 -8.77 -13.76 -23.48
CA ALA A 495 -9.12 -14.61 -22.36
C ALA A 495 -9.11 -13.81 -21.05
N PRO A 496 -10.05 -14.04 -20.12
CA PRO A 496 -10.05 -13.36 -18.84
C PRO A 496 -8.97 -13.92 -17.90
N THR A 497 -8.46 -13.07 -17.02
CA THR A 497 -7.56 -13.45 -15.92
C THR A 497 -7.89 -12.69 -14.65
N ASP A 498 -7.93 -13.38 -13.51
CA ASP A 498 -8.10 -12.77 -12.20
C ASP A 498 -6.79 -12.74 -11.41
N ARG A 499 -5.68 -13.24 -11.94
CA ARG A 499 -4.42 -13.28 -11.19
C ARG A 499 -3.17 -13.41 -12.03
N ARG A 500 -2.11 -12.87 -11.44
CA ARG A 500 -0.72 -12.99 -11.85
C ARG A 500 0.09 -13.75 -10.80
N ALA A 501 1.12 -14.47 -11.23
CA ALA A 501 2.13 -15.00 -10.33
C ALA A 501 3.48 -15.17 -11.05
N ILE A 502 4.55 -15.35 -10.27
CA ILE A 502 5.79 -15.94 -10.74
C ILE A 502 5.65 -17.46 -10.61
N VAL A 503 5.54 -18.15 -11.74
CA VAL A 503 5.40 -19.61 -11.78
C VAL A 503 6.65 -20.21 -12.39
N ASN A 504 7.37 -21.02 -11.61
CA ASN A 504 8.64 -21.61 -12.03
C ASN A 504 9.64 -20.53 -12.53
N GLY A 505 9.76 -19.42 -11.80
CA GLY A 505 10.65 -18.30 -12.14
C GLY A 505 10.22 -17.44 -13.34
N ARG A 506 8.99 -17.58 -13.83
CA ARG A 506 8.46 -16.79 -14.95
C ARG A 506 7.19 -16.02 -14.54
N PRO A 507 7.04 -14.73 -14.90
CA PRO A 507 5.77 -14.05 -14.76
C PRO A 507 4.71 -14.69 -15.66
N MET A 508 3.57 -15.05 -15.09
CA MET A 508 2.46 -15.70 -15.77
C MET A 508 1.11 -15.18 -15.28
N TYR A 509 0.09 -15.39 -16.10
CA TYR A 509 -1.30 -15.06 -15.79
C TYR A 509 -2.18 -16.30 -15.90
N GLN A 510 -3.06 -16.52 -14.92
CA GLN A 510 -3.97 -17.68 -14.94
C GLN A 510 -5.24 -17.32 -15.69
N ILE A 511 -5.64 -18.15 -16.65
CA ILE A 511 -6.86 -17.99 -17.43
C ILE A 511 -8.04 -18.53 -16.61
N THR A 512 -9.10 -17.73 -16.49
CA THR A 512 -10.24 -18.04 -15.61
C THR A 512 -11.49 -18.55 -16.32
N ALA A 513 -11.55 -18.47 -17.66
CA ALA A 513 -12.69 -18.94 -18.43
C ALA A 513 -12.30 -19.47 -19.83
N GLY A 514 -13.18 -20.29 -20.41
CA GLY A 514 -13.02 -20.86 -21.74
C GLY A 514 -12.29 -22.21 -21.76
N ALA A 515 -11.85 -22.64 -22.94
CA ALA A 515 -11.21 -23.95 -23.12
C ALA A 515 -9.83 -24.09 -22.44
N LEU A 516 -9.26 -22.96 -21.99
CA LEU A 516 -7.97 -22.84 -21.34
C LEU A 516 -8.09 -22.47 -19.86
N THR A 517 -9.27 -22.60 -19.23
CA THR A 517 -9.41 -22.40 -17.78
C THR A 517 -8.35 -23.20 -16.99
N ASP A 518 -7.78 -22.58 -15.97
CA ASP A 518 -6.69 -23.06 -15.11
C ASP A 518 -5.30 -23.12 -15.78
N TYR A 519 -5.20 -22.84 -17.08
CA TYR A 519 -3.89 -22.70 -17.72
C TYR A 519 -3.27 -21.34 -17.44
N TRP A 520 -1.96 -21.32 -17.34
CA TRP A 520 -1.10 -20.18 -17.17
C TRP A 520 -0.48 -19.79 -18.51
N ALA A 521 -0.65 -18.54 -18.90
CA ALA A 521 0.02 -17.95 -20.06
C ALA A 521 1.26 -17.16 -19.61
N PRO A 522 2.44 -17.36 -20.22
CA PRO A 522 3.61 -16.53 -19.96
C PRO A 522 3.35 -15.08 -20.34
N ALA A 523 3.70 -14.15 -19.45
CA ALA A 523 3.51 -12.71 -19.68
C ALA A 523 4.26 -12.19 -20.92
N THR A 524 5.32 -12.88 -21.34
CA THR A 524 6.14 -12.52 -22.51
C THR A 524 5.52 -12.89 -23.86
N SER A 525 4.45 -13.67 -23.86
CA SER A 525 3.85 -14.26 -25.08
C SER A 525 2.47 -13.72 -25.39
N ILE A 526 1.96 -12.82 -24.56
CA ILE A 526 0.60 -12.26 -24.61
C ILE A 526 0.65 -10.77 -24.23
N THR A 527 -0.42 -10.05 -24.52
CA THR A 527 -0.61 -8.66 -24.08
C THR A 527 -1.76 -8.57 -23.09
N MET A 528 -1.84 -7.48 -22.31
CA MET A 528 -2.81 -7.31 -21.24
C MET A 528 -3.57 -6.00 -21.44
N ASP A 529 -4.89 -6.06 -21.39
CA ASP A 529 -5.81 -4.93 -21.56
C ASP A 529 -5.52 -4.10 -22.83
N GLY A 530 -5.06 -4.77 -23.90
CA GLY A 530 -4.69 -4.14 -25.17
C GLY A 530 -3.38 -3.34 -25.16
N THR A 531 -2.56 -3.47 -24.11
CA THR A 531 -1.22 -2.86 -23.99
C THR A 531 -0.14 -3.94 -23.86
N THR A 532 1.07 -3.65 -24.33
CA THR A 532 2.22 -4.55 -24.15
C THR A 532 2.59 -4.62 -22.68
N THR A 533 2.67 -5.85 -22.16
CA THR A 533 2.92 -6.20 -20.75
C THR A 533 4.33 -5.89 -20.27
#